data_AF-A0AAW0Y3A1-F1
#
_entry.id   AF-A0AAW0Y3A1-F1
#
_cell.length_a   1.000
_cell.length_b   1.000
_cell.length_c   1.000
_cell.angle_alpha   90.00
_cell.angle_beta   90.00
_cell.angle_gamma   90.00
#
_symmetry.space_group_name_H-M   'P 1'
#
loop_
_entity.id
_entity.type
_entity.pdbx_description
1 polymer ?
#
loop_
_entity_poly.entity_id
_entity_poly.type
_entity_poly.pdbx_seq_one_letter_code
_entity_poly.pdbx_strand_id
1 'polypeptide(L)'
;MKEAERSPSPGVGSGRAGPRGSVASLSSLGGSVHDELFRSPRHAEAALRRMEAYYARGQLCDVTLVAGNRRIRAHRLVLSAASDYFAAMFTSPVLEATQEEVAMRDMDSDALLILVNYCYTGTLELHEDTVEVVLSTAHHLLLTEVVDVCCDFLTKQLHPANCLGIQLFADTQGCSELHRLASTYTAEHFQEVMQHQEFVQLPTEEAARLLASDDLNVPSEELIFQALVVWLKHDLETRTKDMARLLGLVKLPLLSPQ
;
A
#
# COMPACT_ATOMS: atom_id res chain seq x y z
N MET A 1 17.68 52.80 39.75
CA MET A 1 19.08 52.49 39.37
C MET A 1 18.99 51.33 38.39
N LYS A 2 18.92 51.63 37.09
CA LYS A 2 20.05 51.85 36.15
C LYS A 2 20.75 50.51 35.85
N GLU A 3 21.02 50.06 34.64
CA GLU A 3 20.93 50.45 33.21
C GLU A 3 21.27 49.11 32.48
N ALA A 4 20.58 48.61 31.46
CA ALA A 4 20.50 49.04 30.05
C ALA A 4 21.86 49.23 29.35
N GLU A 5 22.26 48.28 28.50
CA GLU A 5 23.15 48.37 27.31
C GLU A 5 23.16 46.96 26.67
N ARG A 6 22.57 46.59 25.52
CA ARG A 6 22.41 47.09 24.14
C ARG A 6 23.68 47.04 23.25
N SER A 7 23.60 46.10 22.29
CA SER A 7 24.11 46.06 20.88
C SER A 7 25.59 45.71 20.59
N PRO A 8 25.96 45.29 19.34
CA PRO A 8 25.15 44.86 18.18
C PRO A 8 25.62 43.59 17.42
N SER A 9 24.81 43.19 16.43
CA SER A 9 24.95 42.19 15.35
C SER A 9 26.18 42.38 14.43
N PRO A 10 26.60 41.36 13.65
CA PRO A 10 26.04 41.08 12.30
C PRO A 10 25.79 39.56 12.09
N GLY A 11 24.88 39.07 11.25
CA GLY A 11 24.66 39.35 9.84
C GLY A 11 25.30 38.23 9.00
N VAL A 12 24.52 37.68 8.06
CA VAL A 12 24.86 36.72 6.97
C VAL A 12 24.36 35.28 7.18
N GLY A 13 23.47 34.86 6.27
CA GLY A 13 22.78 33.59 6.27
C GLY A 13 23.51 32.45 5.57
N SER A 14 22.87 31.29 5.58
CA SER A 14 23.18 30.18 4.68
C SER A 14 21.99 29.23 4.62
N GLY A 15 21.38 29.14 3.43
CA GLY A 15 20.38 28.13 3.10
C GLY A 15 21.03 26.79 2.80
N ARG A 16 20.30 25.70 3.05
CA ARG A 16 20.66 24.36 2.61
C ARG A 16 19.50 23.79 1.79
N ALA A 17 19.58 23.99 0.48
CA ALA A 17 18.82 23.25 -0.51
C ALA A 17 19.49 21.88 -0.74
N GLY A 18 18.67 20.84 -0.93
CA GLY A 18 19.10 19.47 -1.19
C GLY A 18 19.88 19.30 -2.50
N PRO A 19 20.58 18.17 -2.69
CA PRO A 19 21.46 17.97 -3.82
C PRO A 19 20.62 17.67 -5.07
N ARG A 20 20.45 18.68 -5.94
CA ARG A 20 20.11 18.43 -7.33
C ARG A 20 21.36 17.90 -8.03
N GLY A 21 21.27 16.71 -8.61
CA GLY A 21 22.32 16.12 -9.44
C GLY A 21 22.70 17.08 -10.56
N SER A 22 23.84 17.74 -10.40
CA SER A 22 24.45 18.59 -11.41
C SER A 22 25.32 17.69 -12.26
N VAL A 23 24.92 17.49 -13.51
CA VAL A 23 25.79 16.92 -14.54
C VAL A 23 26.94 17.91 -14.70
N ALA A 24 28.15 17.51 -14.30
CA ALA A 24 29.31 18.39 -14.35
C ALA A 24 29.67 18.68 -15.81
N SER A 25 29.51 19.93 -16.24
CA SER A 25 30.02 20.42 -17.51
C SER A 25 31.54 20.57 -17.43
N LEU A 26 32.26 19.81 -18.26
CA LEU A 26 33.67 20.03 -18.51
C LEU A 26 33.83 21.12 -19.58
N SER A 27 34.24 22.32 -19.18
CA SER A 27 34.85 23.31 -20.07
C SER A 27 35.99 24.01 -19.29
N SER A 28 37.14 24.37 -19.86
CA SER A 28 37.51 24.58 -21.26
C SER A 28 39.04 24.51 -21.42
N LEU A 29 39.51 24.33 -22.65
CA LEU A 29 40.59 25.17 -23.20
C LEU A 29 40.33 25.43 -24.70
N GLY A 30 40.02 26.69 -25.03
CA GLY A 30 40.34 27.32 -26.32
C GLY A 30 39.44 26.99 -27.53
N GLY A 31 38.41 27.81 -27.75
CA GLY A 31 37.63 27.88 -28.99
C GLY A 31 36.20 28.32 -28.70
N SER A 32 35.62 29.19 -29.54
CA SER A 32 34.19 29.56 -29.43
C SER A 32 33.33 28.33 -29.71
N VAL A 33 33.06 27.53 -28.67
CA VAL A 33 32.16 26.37 -28.78
C VAL A 33 30.74 26.89 -28.67
N HIS A 34 29.99 26.84 -29.76
CA HIS A 34 28.53 26.90 -29.70
C HIS A 34 28.05 25.61 -29.05
N ASP A 35 27.92 25.61 -27.73
CA ASP A 35 27.35 24.49 -27.00
C ASP A 35 25.84 24.43 -27.31
N GLU A 36 25.43 23.53 -28.20
CA GLU A 36 24.03 23.23 -28.48
C GLU A 36 23.59 22.00 -27.67
N LEU A 37 22.66 22.21 -26.73
CA LEU A 37 22.08 21.13 -25.93
C LEU A 37 20.90 20.50 -26.65
N PHE A 38 21.05 19.26 -27.15
CA PHE A 38 19.96 18.47 -27.70
C PHE A 38 19.35 17.52 -26.65
N ARG A 39 18.03 17.56 -26.48
CA ARG A 39 17.27 16.62 -25.64
C ARG A 39 16.16 15.97 -26.46
N SER A 40 16.21 14.65 -26.61
CA SER A 40 15.12 13.88 -27.24
C SER A 40 14.01 13.62 -26.22
N PRO A 41 12.78 14.14 -26.42
CA PRO A 41 11.70 14.02 -25.43
C PRO A 41 11.25 12.58 -25.14
N ARG A 42 11.35 11.69 -26.14
CA ARG A 42 10.88 10.30 -26.08
C ARG A 42 11.99 9.28 -25.86
N HIS A 43 13.22 9.72 -25.56
CA HIS A 43 14.35 8.80 -25.43
C HIS A 43 14.12 7.74 -24.35
N ALA A 44 13.64 8.15 -23.17
CA ALA A 44 13.38 7.25 -22.04
C ALA A 44 12.28 6.22 -22.35
N GLU A 45 11.13 6.67 -22.85
CA GLU A 45 10.01 5.81 -23.25
C GLU A 45 10.43 4.81 -24.34
N ALA A 46 11.14 5.28 -25.38
CA ALA A 46 11.62 4.41 -26.45
C ALA A 46 12.69 3.41 -25.97
N ALA A 47 13.54 3.80 -25.00
CA ALA A 47 14.51 2.91 -24.40
C ALA A 47 13.82 1.82 -23.57
N LEU A 48 12.84 2.17 -22.74
CA LEU A 48 12.10 1.21 -21.91
C LEU A 48 11.28 0.23 -22.77
N ARG A 49 10.61 0.71 -23.83
CA ARG A 49 9.95 -0.20 -24.81
C ARG A 49 10.90 -1.19 -25.47
N ARG A 50 12.17 -0.81 -25.69
CA ARG A 50 13.16 -1.77 -26.19
C ARG A 50 13.56 -2.80 -25.12
N MET A 51 13.68 -2.37 -23.86
CA MET A 51 13.96 -3.27 -22.73
C MET A 51 12.81 -4.24 -22.49
N GLU A 52 11.56 -3.79 -22.61
CA GLU A 52 10.36 -4.65 -22.62
C GLU A 52 10.44 -5.71 -23.72
N ALA A 53 10.83 -5.33 -24.94
CA ALA A 53 11.00 -6.27 -26.03
C ALA A 53 12.14 -7.28 -25.80
N TYR A 54 13.21 -6.90 -25.09
CA TYR A 54 14.26 -7.83 -24.67
C TYR A 54 13.75 -8.80 -23.61
N TYR A 55 12.99 -8.31 -22.63
CA TYR A 55 12.35 -9.11 -21.60
C TYR A 55 11.43 -10.18 -22.19
N ALA A 56 10.55 -9.80 -23.12
CA ALA A 56 9.65 -10.73 -23.82
C ALA A 56 10.39 -11.85 -24.59
N ARG A 57 11.64 -11.59 -25.02
CA ARG A 57 12.50 -12.57 -25.72
C ARG A 57 13.52 -13.25 -24.81
N GLY A 58 13.57 -12.93 -23.52
CA GLY A 58 14.58 -13.41 -22.57
C GLY A 58 16.03 -13.02 -22.94
N GLN A 59 16.20 -11.95 -23.71
CA GLN A 59 17.51 -11.44 -24.12
C GLN A 59 18.08 -10.55 -23.02
N LEU A 60 19.38 -10.66 -22.75
CA LEU A 60 20.10 -9.83 -21.76
C LEU A 60 19.61 -9.96 -20.30
N CYS A 61 18.65 -10.85 -20.02
CA CYS A 61 18.21 -11.13 -18.64
C CYS A 61 19.36 -11.75 -17.83
N ASP A 62 19.71 -11.08 -16.73
CA ASP A 62 20.84 -11.35 -15.83
C ASP A 62 20.39 -11.81 -14.43
N VAL A 63 19.08 -12.01 -14.22
CA VAL A 63 18.52 -12.61 -13.01
C VAL A 63 17.29 -13.44 -13.33
N THR A 64 17.04 -14.47 -12.53
CA THR A 64 15.80 -15.26 -12.50
C THR A 64 15.17 -15.18 -11.11
N LEU A 65 13.97 -14.62 -11.02
CA LEU A 65 13.18 -14.62 -9.80
C LEU A 65 12.40 -15.93 -9.68
N VAL A 66 12.47 -16.58 -8.54
CA VAL A 66 11.81 -17.86 -8.28
C VAL A 66 10.78 -17.68 -7.18
N ALA A 67 9.50 -17.73 -7.54
CA ALA A 67 8.36 -17.63 -6.61
C ALA A 67 7.48 -18.86 -6.79
N GLY A 68 7.41 -19.72 -5.76
CA GLY A 68 6.71 -21.00 -5.84
C GLY A 68 7.23 -21.87 -6.99
N ASN A 69 6.36 -22.15 -7.95
CA ASN A 69 6.69 -22.94 -9.16
C ASN A 69 7.05 -22.07 -10.38
N ARG A 70 7.00 -20.73 -10.28
CA ARG A 70 7.31 -19.84 -11.40
C ARG A 70 8.76 -19.38 -11.36
N ARG A 71 9.34 -19.26 -12.57
CA ARG A 71 10.69 -18.75 -12.81
C ARG A 71 10.60 -17.61 -13.80
N ILE A 72 10.91 -16.40 -13.35
CA ILE A 72 10.73 -15.16 -14.12
C ILE A 72 12.12 -14.60 -14.44
N ARG A 73 12.54 -14.68 -15.70
CA ARG A 73 13.81 -14.09 -16.15
C ARG A 73 13.65 -12.59 -16.37
N ALA A 74 14.50 -11.78 -15.76
CA ALA A 74 14.40 -10.32 -15.83
C ALA A 74 15.79 -9.66 -15.87
N HIS A 75 15.79 -8.33 -15.96
CA HIS A 75 16.96 -7.47 -15.90
C HIS A 75 17.05 -6.81 -14.54
N ARG A 76 18.17 -6.99 -13.83
CA ARG A 76 18.42 -6.34 -12.53
C ARG A 76 18.27 -4.83 -12.62
N LEU A 77 18.83 -4.22 -13.67
CA LEU A 77 18.78 -2.77 -13.89
C LEU A 77 17.35 -2.23 -13.98
N VAL A 78 16.46 -2.90 -14.72
CA VAL A 78 15.07 -2.43 -14.88
C VAL A 78 14.31 -2.58 -13.57
N LEU A 79 14.47 -3.72 -12.89
CA LEU A 79 13.84 -3.95 -11.58
C LEU A 79 14.32 -2.95 -10.53
N SER A 80 15.63 -2.71 -10.41
CA SER A 80 16.20 -1.72 -9.49
C SER A 80 15.78 -0.29 -9.82
N ALA A 81 15.54 0.04 -11.09
CA ALA A 81 15.10 1.38 -11.47
C ALA A 81 13.64 1.64 -11.08
N ALA A 82 12.82 0.59 -11.01
CA ALA A 82 11.40 0.69 -10.68
C ALA A 82 11.08 0.46 -9.20
N SER A 83 11.92 -0.29 -8.47
CA SER A 83 11.64 -0.77 -7.11
C SER A 83 12.86 -0.60 -6.21
N ASP A 84 12.66 0.09 -5.08
CA ASP A 84 13.69 0.28 -4.05
C ASP A 84 14.09 -1.05 -3.39
N TYR A 85 13.17 -2.02 -3.32
CA TYR A 85 13.48 -3.37 -2.83
C TYR A 85 14.52 -4.06 -3.71
N PHE A 86 14.30 -4.07 -5.03
CA PHE A 86 15.27 -4.65 -5.97
C PHE A 86 16.55 -3.81 -6.08
N ALA A 87 16.46 -2.48 -5.93
CA ALA A 87 17.64 -1.63 -5.84
C ALA A 87 18.51 -2.02 -4.64
N ALA A 88 17.92 -2.15 -3.46
CA ALA A 88 18.62 -2.57 -2.25
C ALA A 88 19.21 -3.98 -2.40
N MET A 89 18.43 -4.93 -2.91
CA MET A 89 18.85 -6.31 -3.11
C MET A 89 20.05 -6.45 -4.06
N PHE A 90 20.06 -5.71 -5.18
CA PHE A 90 21.08 -5.88 -6.23
C PHE A 90 22.29 -4.95 -6.10
N THR A 91 22.22 -3.91 -5.26
CA THR A 91 23.34 -2.98 -5.03
C THR A 91 24.03 -3.16 -3.68
N SER A 92 23.44 -3.91 -2.75
CA SER A 92 24.04 -4.22 -1.45
C SER A 92 25.07 -5.35 -1.55
N PRO A 93 26.06 -5.42 -0.65
CA PRO A 93 27.05 -6.50 -0.59
C PRO A 93 26.45 -7.78 0.04
N VAL A 94 25.25 -8.18 -0.39
CA VAL A 94 24.55 -9.39 0.06
C VAL A 94 24.69 -10.51 -0.97
N LEU A 95 24.52 -11.76 -0.55
CA LEU A 95 24.76 -12.93 -1.41
C LEU A 95 23.88 -12.89 -2.68
N GLU A 96 22.63 -12.49 -2.49
CA GLU A 96 21.59 -12.33 -3.51
C GLU A 96 22.03 -11.38 -4.62
N ALA A 97 22.87 -10.38 -4.32
CA ALA A 97 23.36 -9.40 -5.30
C ALA A 97 24.24 -10.03 -6.39
N THR A 98 24.77 -11.23 -6.18
CA THR A 98 25.60 -11.95 -7.15
C THR A 98 24.97 -13.23 -7.67
N GLN A 99 23.82 -13.64 -7.12
CA GLN A 99 23.11 -14.84 -7.56
C GLN A 99 22.44 -14.62 -8.91
N GLU A 100 22.45 -15.66 -9.75
CA GLU A 100 21.68 -15.73 -11.00
C GLU A 100 20.21 -16.08 -10.75
N GLU A 101 19.92 -16.79 -9.65
CA GLU A 101 18.58 -17.15 -9.22
C GLU A 101 18.29 -16.63 -7.81
N VAL A 102 17.20 -15.89 -7.66
CA VAL A 102 16.80 -15.30 -6.39
C VAL A 102 15.44 -15.86 -5.99
N ALA A 103 15.39 -16.47 -4.81
CA ALA A 103 14.15 -16.99 -4.25
C ALA A 103 13.32 -15.84 -3.64
N MET A 104 12.14 -15.59 -4.21
CA MET A 104 11.16 -14.62 -3.73
C MET A 104 10.22 -15.35 -2.77
N ARG A 105 10.64 -15.45 -1.50
CA ARG A 105 9.87 -16.14 -0.45
C ARG A 105 8.67 -15.28 -0.05
N ASP A 106 7.60 -15.96 0.35
CA ASP A 106 6.38 -15.34 0.89
C ASP A 106 5.68 -14.36 -0.07
N MET A 107 5.93 -14.51 -1.37
CA MET A 107 5.31 -13.71 -2.43
C MET A 107 4.48 -14.59 -3.36
N ASP A 108 3.32 -14.09 -3.74
CA ASP A 108 2.49 -14.74 -4.74
C ASP A 108 3.14 -14.66 -6.12
N SER A 109 3.13 -15.79 -6.84
CA SER A 109 3.85 -15.93 -8.09
C SER A 109 3.21 -15.18 -9.26
N ASP A 110 1.88 -15.03 -9.23
CA ASP A 110 1.11 -14.34 -10.27
C ASP A 110 1.14 -12.83 -10.05
N ALA A 111 0.98 -12.37 -8.80
CA ALA A 111 1.17 -10.97 -8.45
C ALA A 111 2.60 -10.50 -8.74
N LEU A 112 3.62 -11.31 -8.43
CA LEU A 112 5.01 -10.98 -8.78
C LEU A 112 5.17 -10.79 -10.30
N LEU A 113 4.57 -11.67 -11.11
CA LEU A 113 4.65 -11.56 -12.56
C LEU A 113 3.97 -10.28 -13.07
N ILE A 114 2.80 -9.93 -12.55
CA ILE A 114 2.09 -8.68 -12.86
C ILE A 114 2.99 -7.47 -12.56
N LEU A 115 3.61 -7.44 -11.38
CA LEU A 115 4.44 -6.32 -10.94
C LEU A 115 5.78 -6.24 -11.70
N VAL A 116 6.37 -7.38 -12.06
CA VAL A 116 7.52 -7.41 -12.97
C VAL A 116 7.13 -6.83 -14.33
N ASN A 117 5.99 -7.21 -14.89
CA ASN A 117 5.52 -6.64 -16.16
C ASN A 117 5.26 -5.13 -16.04
N TYR A 118 4.70 -4.67 -14.92
CA TYR A 118 4.56 -3.25 -14.62
C TYR A 118 5.90 -2.51 -14.65
N CYS A 119 6.99 -3.10 -14.13
CA CYS A 119 8.32 -2.47 -14.17
C CYS A 119 8.82 -2.18 -15.60
N TYR A 120 8.36 -2.94 -16.60
CA TYR A 120 8.73 -2.71 -18.01
C TYR A 120 7.74 -1.83 -18.77
N THR A 121 6.46 -1.89 -18.41
CA THR A 121 5.37 -1.28 -19.20
C THR A 121 4.81 -0.01 -18.59
N GLY A 122 4.99 0.19 -17.27
CA GLY A 122 4.29 1.20 -16.49
C GLY A 122 2.76 1.02 -16.48
N THR A 123 2.26 -0.16 -16.87
CA THR A 123 0.83 -0.45 -16.99
C THR A 123 0.45 -1.54 -16.01
N LEU A 124 -0.68 -1.36 -15.35
CA LEU A 124 -1.22 -2.28 -14.35
C LEU A 124 -2.70 -2.50 -14.63
N GLU A 125 -3.10 -3.76 -14.77
CA GLU A 125 -4.50 -4.17 -14.86
C GLU A 125 -4.91 -4.74 -13.51
N LEU A 126 -5.98 -4.19 -12.92
CA LEU A 126 -6.47 -4.57 -11.61
C LEU A 126 -7.82 -5.29 -11.74
N HIS A 127 -7.94 -6.40 -11.02
CA HIS A 127 -9.17 -7.17 -10.92
C HIS A 127 -9.55 -7.35 -9.45
N GLU A 128 -10.84 -7.43 -9.17
CA GLU A 128 -11.39 -7.54 -7.80
C GLU A 128 -10.87 -8.79 -7.06
N ASP A 129 -10.64 -9.88 -7.79
CA ASP A 129 -10.20 -11.16 -7.24
C ASP A 129 -8.68 -11.24 -6.97
N THR A 130 -7.89 -10.31 -7.51
CA THR A 130 -6.42 -10.34 -7.42
C THR A 130 -5.81 -9.10 -6.75
N VAL A 131 -6.56 -8.00 -6.64
CA VAL A 131 -6.03 -6.71 -6.18
C VAL A 131 -5.41 -6.76 -4.79
N GLU A 132 -5.96 -7.54 -3.84
CA GLU A 132 -5.39 -7.68 -2.49
C GLU A 132 -4.00 -8.31 -2.52
N VAL A 133 -3.83 -9.36 -3.32
CA VAL A 133 -2.56 -10.07 -3.46
C VAL A 133 -1.54 -9.20 -4.21
N VAL A 134 -1.99 -8.47 -5.24
CA VAL A 134 -1.16 -7.49 -5.96
C VAL A 134 -0.71 -6.36 -5.03
N LEU A 135 -1.61 -5.80 -4.22
CA LEU A 135 -1.30 -4.74 -3.26
C LEU A 135 -0.27 -5.21 -2.24
N SER A 136 -0.50 -6.37 -1.61
CA SER A 136 0.44 -6.95 -0.65
C SER A 136 1.82 -7.17 -1.28
N THR A 137 1.87 -7.73 -2.49
CA THR A 137 3.14 -7.97 -3.18
C THR A 137 3.83 -6.66 -3.57
N ALA A 138 3.08 -5.64 -3.99
CA ALA A 138 3.61 -4.30 -4.31
C ALA A 138 4.17 -3.60 -3.07
N HIS A 139 3.54 -3.78 -1.92
CA HIS A 139 4.03 -3.28 -0.64
C HIS A 139 5.40 -3.90 -0.29
N HIS A 140 5.55 -5.21 -0.42
CA HIS A 140 6.84 -5.89 -0.21
C HIS A 140 7.92 -5.42 -1.20
N LEU A 141 7.54 -5.18 -2.45
CA LEU A 141 8.46 -4.68 -3.48
C LEU A 141 8.71 -3.17 -3.41
N LEU A 142 8.13 -2.46 -2.42
CA LEU A 142 8.24 -1.01 -2.27
C LEU A 142 7.84 -0.24 -3.54
N LEU A 143 6.79 -0.71 -4.22
CA LEU A 143 6.19 -0.06 -5.40
C LEU A 143 5.06 0.87 -4.96
N THR A 144 5.41 1.99 -4.33
CA THR A 144 4.44 2.90 -3.67
C THR A 144 3.33 3.39 -4.60
N GLU A 145 3.64 3.76 -5.85
CA GLU A 145 2.63 4.20 -6.83
C GLU A 145 1.61 3.10 -7.13
N VAL A 146 2.04 1.83 -7.17
CA VAL A 146 1.14 0.70 -7.37
C VAL A 146 0.27 0.47 -6.13
N VAL A 147 0.85 0.59 -4.93
CA VAL A 147 0.09 0.49 -3.67
C VAL A 147 -1.03 1.53 -3.64
N ASP A 148 -0.72 2.78 -3.98
CA ASP A 148 -1.71 3.88 -4.01
C ASP A 148 -2.83 3.59 -5.01
N VAL A 149 -2.49 3.13 -6.22
CA VAL A 149 -3.48 2.78 -7.25
C VAL A 149 -4.36 1.59 -6.81
N CYS A 150 -3.80 0.60 -6.13
CA CYS A 150 -4.57 -0.51 -5.58
C CYS A 150 -5.49 -0.06 -4.43
N CYS A 151 -5.03 0.82 -3.54
CA CYS A 151 -5.87 1.42 -2.50
C CYS A 151 -7.03 2.22 -3.08
N ASP A 152 -6.78 3.02 -4.12
CA ASP A 152 -7.81 3.80 -4.82
C ASP A 152 -8.83 2.88 -5.51
N PHE A 153 -8.38 1.76 -6.07
CA PHE A 153 -9.26 0.76 -6.66
C PHE A 153 -10.18 0.14 -5.60
N LEU A 154 -9.61 -0.32 -4.48
CA LEU A 154 -10.38 -0.91 -3.37
C LEU A 154 -11.39 0.09 -2.77
N THR A 155 -11.00 1.35 -2.62
CA THR A 155 -11.88 2.42 -2.13
C THR A 155 -13.12 2.59 -3.03
N LYS A 156 -12.95 2.52 -4.35
CA LYS A 156 -14.06 2.63 -5.32
C LYS A 156 -14.98 1.42 -5.33
N GLN A 157 -14.52 0.29 -4.79
CA GLN A 157 -15.25 -0.98 -4.72
C GLN A 157 -15.88 -1.25 -3.34
N LEU A 158 -15.84 -0.26 -2.43
CA LEU A 158 -16.47 -0.39 -1.12
C LEU A 158 -17.97 -0.66 -1.27
N HIS A 159 -18.40 -1.75 -0.64
CA HIS A 159 -19.76 -2.25 -0.64
C HIS A 159 -20.10 -2.81 0.75
N PRO A 160 -21.37 -2.80 1.21
CA PRO A 160 -21.71 -3.31 2.53
C PRO A 160 -21.34 -4.78 2.76
N ALA A 161 -21.19 -5.54 1.68
CA ALA A 161 -20.78 -6.95 1.70
C ALA A 161 -19.27 -7.21 1.75
N ASN A 162 -18.41 -6.20 1.51
CA ASN A 162 -16.95 -6.37 1.46
C ASN A 162 -16.16 -5.34 2.30
N CYS A 163 -16.82 -4.30 2.83
CA CYS A 163 -16.15 -3.18 3.50
C CYS A 163 -15.39 -3.60 4.76
N LEU A 164 -15.89 -4.63 5.48
CA LEU A 164 -15.24 -5.15 6.68
C LEU A 164 -13.96 -5.93 6.31
N GLY A 165 -14.02 -6.74 5.25
CA GLY A 165 -12.85 -7.41 4.69
C GLY A 165 -11.77 -6.41 4.26
N ILE A 166 -12.16 -5.40 3.48
CA ILE A 166 -11.25 -4.33 3.02
C ILE A 166 -10.66 -3.55 4.20
N GLN A 167 -11.44 -3.25 5.23
CA GLN A 167 -10.96 -2.57 6.43
C GLN A 167 -9.90 -3.39 7.16
N LEU A 168 -10.16 -4.68 7.43
CA LEU A 168 -9.21 -5.56 8.11
C LEU A 168 -7.93 -5.78 7.28
N PHE A 169 -8.08 -5.91 5.97
CA PHE A 169 -6.97 -6.01 5.05
C PHE A 169 -6.10 -4.74 5.09
N ALA A 170 -6.72 -3.56 5.05
CA ALA A 170 -6.02 -2.28 5.10
C ALA A 170 -5.26 -2.08 6.42
N ASP A 171 -5.82 -2.50 7.56
CA ASP A 171 -5.13 -2.49 8.85
C ASP A 171 -3.87 -3.39 8.81
N THR A 172 -4.02 -4.60 8.26
CA THR A 172 -2.92 -5.58 8.14
C THR A 172 -1.79 -5.07 7.24
N GLN A 173 -2.12 -4.40 6.14
CA GLN A 173 -1.14 -3.83 5.19
C GLN A 173 -0.60 -2.46 5.64
N GLY A 174 -1.11 -1.89 6.74
CA GLY A 174 -0.73 -0.54 7.20
C GLY A 174 -1.22 0.59 6.29
N CYS A 175 -2.22 0.34 5.44
CA CYS A 175 -2.81 1.32 4.54
C CYS A 175 -3.83 2.20 5.29
N SER A 176 -3.33 3.16 6.08
CA SER A 176 -4.17 3.94 7.02
C SER A 176 -5.32 4.71 6.36
N GLU A 177 -5.12 5.25 5.16
CA GLU A 177 -6.16 6.01 4.47
C GLU A 177 -7.28 5.09 3.94
N LEU A 178 -6.92 3.95 3.35
CA LEU A 178 -7.91 2.93 2.94
C LEU A 178 -8.69 2.41 4.16
N HIS A 179 -8.00 2.12 5.26
CA HIS A 179 -8.64 1.72 6.51
C HIS A 179 -9.63 2.78 7.00
N ARG A 180 -9.22 4.06 6.99
CA ARG A 180 -10.08 5.18 7.41
C ARG A 180 -11.33 5.29 6.52
N LEU A 181 -11.16 5.24 5.20
CA LEU A 181 -12.27 5.33 4.25
C LEU A 181 -13.24 4.14 4.39
N ALA A 182 -12.71 2.92 4.52
CA ALA A 182 -13.51 1.73 4.78
C ALA A 182 -14.26 1.83 6.11
N SER A 183 -13.60 2.29 7.18
CA SER A 183 -14.23 2.49 8.50
C SER A 183 -15.36 3.50 8.46
N THR A 184 -15.15 4.64 7.77
CA THR A 184 -16.21 5.65 7.59
C THR A 184 -17.38 5.07 6.81
N TYR A 185 -17.12 4.34 5.72
CA TYR A 185 -18.16 3.69 4.93
C TYR A 185 -18.95 2.66 5.77
N THR A 186 -18.27 1.82 6.54
CA THR A 186 -18.89 0.84 7.44
C THR A 186 -19.77 1.53 8.47
N ALA A 187 -19.32 2.64 9.05
CA ALA A 187 -20.11 3.40 10.02
C ALA A 187 -21.38 4.02 9.40
N GLU A 188 -21.27 4.57 8.19
CA GLU A 188 -22.39 5.17 7.46
C GLU A 188 -23.44 4.13 7.02
N HIS A 189 -23.01 2.92 6.65
CA HIS A 189 -23.84 1.85 6.09
C HIS A 189 -24.06 0.66 7.04
N PHE A 190 -23.81 0.82 8.35
CA PHE A 190 -23.77 -0.28 9.31
C PHE A 190 -25.01 -1.19 9.29
N GLN A 191 -26.21 -0.60 9.13
CA GLN A 191 -27.46 -1.35 9.05
C GLN A 191 -27.53 -2.33 7.87
N GLU A 192 -26.90 -2.02 6.75
CA GLU A 192 -26.78 -2.95 5.60
C GLU A 192 -25.66 -3.96 5.85
N VAL A 193 -24.52 -3.50 6.39
CA VAL A 193 -23.35 -4.34 6.70
C VAL A 193 -23.70 -5.51 7.60
N MET A 194 -24.49 -5.30 8.66
CA MET A 194 -24.88 -6.37 9.59
C MET A 194 -25.72 -7.50 8.96
N GLN A 195 -26.24 -7.30 7.75
CA GLN A 195 -27.02 -8.30 7.01
C GLN A 195 -26.15 -9.23 6.17
N HIS A 196 -24.86 -8.90 5.99
CA HIS A 196 -23.93 -9.66 5.16
C HIS A 196 -23.08 -10.66 5.94
N GLN A 197 -22.54 -11.64 5.21
CA GLN A 197 -21.80 -12.76 5.78
C GLN A 197 -20.50 -12.33 6.47
N GLU A 198 -19.82 -11.30 5.95
CA GLU A 198 -18.57 -10.80 6.54
C GLU A 198 -18.75 -10.36 8.00
N PHE A 199 -19.89 -9.72 8.32
CA PHE A 199 -20.17 -9.28 9.67
C PHE A 199 -20.22 -10.45 10.66
N VAL A 200 -21.00 -11.51 10.35
CA VAL A 200 -21.10 -12.67 11.24
C VAL A 200 -19.80 -13.48 11.35
N GLN A 201 -18.91 -13.34 10.38
CA GLN A 201 -17.60 -13.98 10.35
C GLN A 201 -16.50 -13.19 11.08
N LEU A 202 -16.77 -11.94 11.49
CA LEU A 202 -15.79 -11.14 12.21
C LEU A 202 -15.23 -11.86 13.46
N PRO A 203 -13.92 -11.77 13.72
CA PRO A 203 -13.33 -12.18 14.99
C PRO A 203 -13.94 -11.42 16.16
N THR A 204 -13.95 -12.02 17.35
CA THR A 204 -14.56 -11.42 18.56
C THR A 204 -14.03 -10.02 18.86
N GLU A 205 -12.72 -9.80 18.71
CA GLU A 205 -12.11 -8.49 18.97
C GLU A 205 -12.53 -7.45 17.94
N GLU A 206 -12.65 -7.81 16.65
CA GLU A 206 -13.13 -6.89 15.62
C GLU A 206 -14.61 -6.53 15.80
N ALA A 207 -15.44 -7.53 16.09
CA ALA A 207 -16.84 -7.30 16.39
C ALA A 207 -17.01 -6.41 17.64
N ALA A 208 -16.19 -6.63 18.68
CA ALA A 208 -16.16 -5.78 19.87
C ALA A 208 -15.77 -4.33 19.53
N ARG A 209 -14.70 -4.15 18.76
CA ARG A 209 -14.23 -2.81 18.32
C ARG A 209 -15.31 -2.09 17.52
N LEU A 210 -15.95 -2.78 16.59
CA LEU A 210 -17.00 -2.22 15.75
C LEU A 210 -18.23 -1.82 16.57
N LEU A 211 -18.74 -2.72 17.44
CA LEU A 211 -19.93 -2.47 18.26
C LEU A 211 -19.70 -1.43 19.37
N ALA A 212 -18.46 -1.24 19.81
CA ALA A 212 -18.09 -0.20 20.77
C ALA A 212 -17.88 1.19 20.13
N SER A 213 -17.93 1.29 18.80
CA SER A 213 -17.71 2.54 18.09
C SER A 213 -18.87 3.50 18.26
N ASP A 214 -18.59 4.71 18.76
CA ASP A 214 -19.55 5.81 18.87
C ASP A 214 -19.86 6.48 17.51
N ASP A 215 -19.06 6.17 16.48
CA ASP A 215 -19.19 6.77 15.15
C ASP A 215 -20.23 6.05 14.27
N LEU A 216 -20.82 4.94 14.74
CA LEU A 216 -21.82 4.19 13.99
C LEU A 216 -23.08 5.03 13.73
N ASN A 217 -23.45 5.19 12.47
CA ASN A 217 -24.66 5.90 12.06
C ASN A 217 -25.89 5.00 12.20
N VAL A 218 -26.32 4.75 13.44
CA VAL A 218 -27.47 3.90 13.76
C VAL A 218 -28.62 4.72 14.33
N PRO A 219 -29.88 4.38 14.00
CA PRO A 219 -31.06 5.11 14.48
C PRO A 219 -31.34 4.85 15.97
N SER A 220 -30.90 3.71 16.51
CA SER A 220 -31.10 3.32 17.90
C SER A 220 -30.07 2.30 18.37
N GLU A 221 -29.83 2.27 19.67
CA GLU A 221 -29.00 1.25 20.33
C GLU A 221 -29.58 -0.17 20.18
N GLU A 222 -30.89 -0.28 19.92
CA GLU A 222 -31.57 -1.56 19.66
C GLU A 222 -30.98 -2.27 18.43
N LEU A 223 -30.53 -1.51 17.43
CA LEU A 223 -29.89 -2.09 16.24
C LEU A 223 -28.50 -2.67 16.56
N ILE A 224 -27.73 -2.01 17.44
CA ILE A 224 -26.43 -2.53 17.93
C ILE A 224 -26.66 -3.82 18.71
N PHE A 225 -27.68 -3.84 19.58
CA PHE A 225 -28.07 -5.05 20.30
C PHE A 225 -28.49 -6.18 19.34
N GLN A 226 -29.30 -5.87 18.32
CA GLN A 226 -29.71 -6.85 17.31
C GLN A 226 -28.51 -7.40 16.54
N ALA A 227 -27.58 -6.53 16.13
CA ALA A 227 -26.35 -6.92 15.45
C ALA A 227 -25.51 -7.87 16.33
N LEU A 228 -25.34 -7.56 17.61
CA LEU A 228 -24.67 -8.45 18.57
C LEU A 228 -25.37 -9.82 18.66
N VAL A 229 -26.69 -9.86 18.74
CA VAL A 229 -27.46 -11.11 18.80
C VAL A 229 -27.30 -11.93 17.52
N VAL A 230 -27.33 -11.29 16.35
CA VAL A 230 -27.12 -11.96 15.05
C VAL A 230 -25.72 -12.56 14.98
N TRP A 231 -24.70 -11.80 15.40
CA TRP A 231 -23.32 -12.27 15.45
C TRP A 231 -23.13 -13.44 16.43
N LEU A 232 -23.70 -13.36 17.64
CA LEU A 232 -23.64 -14.43 18.63
C LEU A 232 -24.33 -15.72 18.16
N LYS A 233 -25.50 -15.60 17.51
CA LYS A 233 -26.27 -16.75 17.01
C LYS A 233 -25.55 -17.57 15.96
N HIS A 234 -24.61 -16.98 15.23
CA HIS A 234 -23.84 -17.67 14.19
C HIS A 234 -22.88 -18.72 14.78
N ASP A 235 -22.32 -18.49 15.98
CA ASP A 235 -21.45 -19.45 16.67
C ASP A 235 -21.62 -19.35 18.19
N LEU A 236 -22.75 -19.88 18.66
CA LEU A 236 -23.13 -19.82 20.08
C LEU A 236 -22.13 -20.57 20.97
N GLU A 237 -21.61 -21.71 20.52
CA GLU A 237 -20.78 -22.58 21.36
C GLU A 237 -19.45 -21.91 21.75
N THR A 238 -18.81 -21.20 20.82
CA THR A 238 -17.55 -20.52 21.09
C THR A 238 -17.76 -19.14 21.69
N ARG A 239 -18.76 -18.38 21.18
CA ARG A 239 -18.94 -16.93 21.50
C ARG A 239 -19.74 -16.66 22.78
N THR A 240 -20.46 -17.64 23.34
CA THR A 240 -21.19 -17.46 24.61
C THR A 240 -20.26 -17.04 25.76
N LYS A 241 -18.98 -17.43 25.71
CA LYS A 241 -17.98 -17.04 26.71
C LYS A 241 -17.71 -15.53 26.72
N ASP A 242 -17.81 -14.89 25.55
CA ASP A 242 -17.55 -13.46 25.37
C ASP A 242 -18.83 -12.61 25.48
N MET A 243 -20.00 -13.25 25.55
CA MET A 243 -21.32 -12.60 25.59
C MET A 243 -21.41 -11.54 26.69
N ALA A 244 -20.97 -11.85 27.92
CA ALA A 244 -21.04 -10.90 29.03
C ALA A 244 -20.17 -9.65 28.79
N ARG A 245 -19.01 -9.82 28.14
CA ARG A 245 -18.12 -8.72 27.77
C ARG A 245 -18.75 -7.86 26.67
N LEU A 246 -19.29 -8.49 25.63
CA LEU A 246 -19.87 -7.79 24.48
C LEU A 246 -21.19 -7.09 24.84
N LEU A 247 -22.01 -7.67 25.71
CA LEU A 247 -23.22 -7.01 26.23
C LEU A 247 -22.90 -5.74 27.04
N GLY A 248 -21.74 -5.68 27.68
CA GLY A 248 -21.26 -4.49 28.36
C GLY A 248 -20.86 -3.35 27.42
N LEU A 249 -20.64 -3.64 26.13
CA LEU A 249 -20.35 -2.63 25.10
C LEU A 249 -21.62 -1.96 24.57
N VAL A 250 -22.74 -2.67 24.60
CA VAL A 250 -24.05 -2.12 24.25
C VAL A 250 -24.50 -1.22 25.41
N LYS A 251 -24.91 0.00 25.09
CA LYS A 251 -25.44 0.96 26.07
C LYS A 251 -26.88 0.57 26.44
N LEU A 252 -27.02 -0.55 27.15
CA LEU A 252 -28.33 -1.10 27.59
C LEU A 252 -29.30 -0.05 28.18
N PRO A 253 -28.87 1.00 28.91
CA PRO A 253 -29.77 2.05 29.38
C PRO A 253 -30.45 2.90 28.28
N LEU A 254 -29.92 2.87 27.05
CA LEU A 254 -30.46 3.58 25.87
C LEU A 254 -31.43 2.69 25.05
N LEU A 255 -31.64 1.44 25.46
CA LEU A 255 -32.67 0.60 24.87
C LEU A 255 -34.05 1.12 25.30
N SER A 256 -34.94 1.29 24.33
CA SER A 256 -36.33 1.66 24.58
C SER A 256 -36.96 0.60 25.50
N PRO A 257 -37.53 0.98 26.67
CA PRO A 257 -38.29 0.05 27.47
C PRO A 257 -39.54 -0.36 26.69
N GLN A 258 -39.67 -1.66 26.38
CA GLN A 258 -40.91 -2.26 25.89
C GLN A 258 -41.94 -2.40 27.02
#